data_AF-A0A847JYE4-F1
#
_entry.id   AF-A0A847JYE4-F1
#
_cell.length_a   1.000
_cell.length_b   1.000
_cell.length_c   1.000
_cell.angle_alpha   90.00
_cell.angle_beta   90.00
_cell.angle_gamma   90.00
#
_symmetry.space_group_name_H-M   'P 1'
#
loop_
_entity.id
_entity.type
_entity.pdbx_description
1 polymer ?
#
loop_
_entity_poly.entity_id
_entity_poly.type
_entity_poly.pdbx_seq_one_letter_code
_entity_poly.pdbx_strand_id
1 'polypeptide(L)'
;MATDSIGRVDAQLRDVALEALGNTARTSPTSDPALARLASLGTRLWLDTGNLEEAASLWKAEFSALTTNNTLANQVVQTGVLDDVARQALRDIKAAAPGISDADLVMELGFVINCHVALRLVRAFGAFVSVELHPSIALDTEKTVAFAKRYHAICPERFIIKIPLTPEGYCAVARVCSEGIPVNYTLGFSARQNYIAALMAKPTYVNVFLGRLNAVVSDNKLGDGKNVGEKATMATQMALRRLREEGRTQTLLIAASMRAASQVGDLAGVDVFTMPPKVAKDFLAASPDPASITSQVGRAFDVTMADATAAAAVECLWAITPEVEALGKAVEGRGASMTGDDLRQADADCGAGLFTAFTADELAVIRADGKIPVTAKWMNRAALDDVMTQAALQSFAVDQAALDDRLMRVSG
;
A
#
# COMPACT_ATOMS: atom_id res chain seq x y z
N MET A 1 -32.07 -4.29 -6.24
CA MET A 1 -32.33 -3.81 -7.62
C MET A 1 -31.24 -2.85 -8.10
N ALA A 2 -30.90 -1.77 -7.40
CA ALA A 2 -29.78 -0.89 -7.78
C ALA A 2 -28.38 -1.53 -7.60
N THR A 3 -28.21 -2.38 -6.57
CA THR A 3 -26.97 -3.15 -6.35
C THR A 3 -26.73 -4.20 -7.45
N ASP A 4 -27.80 -4.87 -7.90
CA ASP A 4 -27.73 -5.84 -9.01
C ASP A 4 -27.47 -5.16 -10.38
N SER A 5 -27.87 -3.90 -10.55
CA SER A 5 -27.62 -3.17 -11.81
C SER A 5 -26.19 -2.61 -11.87
N ILE A 6 -25.63 -2.13 -10.76
CA ILE A 6 -24.20 -1.73 -10.69
C ILE A 6 -23.29 -2.95 -10.86
N GLY A 7 -23.64 -4.12 -10.30
CA GLY A 7 -22.89 -5.35 -10.54
C GLY A 7 -22.85 -5.80 -12.02
N ARG A 8 -23.82 -5.40 -12.85
CA ARG A 8 -23.75 -5.63 -14.31
C ARG A 8 -22.78 -4.69 -15.01
N VAL A 9 -22.64 -3.45 -14.52
CA VAL A 9 -21.60 -2.53 -14.98
C VAL A 9 -20.24 -3.16 -14.68
N ASP A 10 -20.02 -3.66 -13.46
CA ASP A 10 -18.77 -4.34 -13.07
C ASP A 10 -18.40 -5.50 -14.00
N ALA A 11 -19.36 -6.36 -14.36
CA ALA A 11 -19.11 -7.47 -15.26
C ALA A 11 -18.71 -7.00 -16.67
N GLN A 12 -19.31 -5.90 -17.16
CA GLN A 12 -19.00 -5.31 -18.46
C GLN A 12 -17.65 -4.58 -18.47
N LEU A 13 -17.20 -4.05 -17.33
CA LEU A 13 -15.95 -3.29 -17.22
C LEU A 13 -14.73 -4.10 -17.65
N ARG A 14 -14.67 -5.39 -17.27
CA ARG A 14 -13.53 -6.24 -17.62
C ARG A 14 -13.41 -6.36 -19.14
N ASP A 15 -14.52 -6.65 -19.81
CA ASP A 15 -14.52 -6.88 -21.26
C ASP A 15 -14.27 -5.58 -22.02
N VAL A 16 -14.89 -4.47 -21.61
CA VAL A 16 -14.67 -3.15 -22.23
C VAL A 16 -13.22 -2.68 -22.04
N ALA A 17 -12.66 -2.85 -20.84
CA ALA A 17 -11.27 -2.50 -20.56
C ALA A 17 -10.28 -3.33 -21.39
N LEU A 18 -10.61 -4.59 -21.67
CA LEU A 18 -9.79 -5.45 -22.52
C LEU A 18 -10.02 -5.17 -24.02
N GLU A 19 -11.23 -4.87 -24.47
CA GLU A 19 -11.50 -4.57 -25.89
C GLU A 19 -10.83 -3.27 -26.35
N ALA A 20 -10.85 -2.23 -25.53
CA ALA A 20 -10.29 -0.92 -25.85
C ALA A 20 -8.76 -0.90 -26.10
N LEU A 21 -8.04 -1.97 -25.74
CA LEU A 21 -6.57 -1.99 -25.74
C LEU A 21 -5.93 -2.64 -26.96
N GLY A 22 -6.70 -3.24 -27.88
CA GLY A 22 -6.17 -3.88 -29.09
C GLY A 22 -5.18 -5.03 -28.83
N ASN A 23 -4.91 -5.88 -29.82
CA ASN A 23 -4.03 -7.04 -29.63
C ASN A 23 -2.55 -6.61 -29.62
N THR A 24 -2.04 -6.16 -28.47
CA THR A 24 -0.62 -5.83 -28.30
C THR A 24 0.18 -7.11 -28.08
N ALA A 25 1.01 -7.48 -29.05
CA ALA A 25 1.92 -8.63 -28.91
C ALA A 25 2.93 -8.36 -27.80
N ARG A 26 3.01 -9.24 -26.81
CA ARG A 26 3.99 -9.16 -25.73
C ARG A 26 5.36 -9.55 -26.26
N THR A 27 6.32 -8.63 -26.28
CA THR A 27 7.72 -8.98 -26.46
C THR A 27 8.25 -9.60 -25.18
N SER A 28 9.07 -10.64 -25.28
CA SER A 28 9.70 -11.25 -24.10
C SER A 28 10.73 -10.26 -23.54
N PRO A 29 10.59 -9.80 -22.28
CA PRO A 29 11.52 -8.84 -21.71
C PRO A 29 12.90 -9.46 -21.52
N THR A 30 13.94 -8.64 -21.62
CA THR A 30 15.31 -9.07 -21.34
C THR A 30 15.55 -9.14 -19.84
N SER A 31 16.35 -10.13 -19.42
CA SER A 31 16.84 -10.26 -18.04
C SER A 31 17.94 -9.23 -17.77
N ASP A 32 18.02 -8.77 -16.52
CA ASP A 32 19.14 -7.99 -16.01
C ASP A 32 19.91 -8.81 -14.94
N PRO A 33 21.24 -8.99 -15.05
CA PRO A 33 22.00 -9.82 -14.13
C PRO A 33 21.93 -9.39 -12.65
N ALA A 34 21.85 -8.08 -12.38
CA ALA A 34 21.77 -7.59 -11.01
C ALA A 34 20.38 -7.80 -10.42
N LEU A 35 19.32 -7.60 -11.21
CA LEU A 35 17.96 -7.96 -10.81
C LEU A 35 17.80 -9.47 -10.62
N ALA A 36 18.37 -10.28 -11.52
CA ALA A 36 18.35 -11.74 -11.42
C ALA A 36 19.04 -12.22 -10.14
N ARG A 37 20.12 -11.52 -9.73
CA ARG A 37 20.77 -11.78 -8.46
C ARG A 37 19.86 -11.47 -7.27
N LEU A 38 19.15 -10.34 -7.25
CA LEU A 38 18.17 -10.04 -6.19
C LEU A 38 17.08 -11.11 -6.11
N ALA A 39 16.54 -11.53 -7.27
CA ALA A 39 15.56 -12.60 -7.34
C ALA A 39 16.11 -13.94 -6.80
N SER A 40 17.37 -14.27 -7.08
CA SER A 40 18.04 -15.47 -6.55
C SER A 40 18.20 -15.45 -5.02
N LEU A 41 18.21 -14.26 -4.41
CA LEU A 41 18.24 -14.08 -2.96
C LEU A 41 16.85 -14.14 -2.31
N GLY A 42 15.79 -14.35 -3.11
CA GLY A 42 14.42 -14.48 -2.66
C GLY A 42 13.56 -13.22 -2.78
N THR A 43 14.12 -12.10 -3.27
CA THR A 43 13.38 -10.84 -3.41
C THR A 43 12.53 -10.82 -4.68
N ARG A 44 11.21 -10.63 -4.53
CA ARG A 44 10.32 -10.38 -5.67
C ARG A 44 10.39 -8.90 -6.06
N LEU A 45 10.53 -8.62 -7.35
CA LEU A 45 10.72 -7.26 -7.85
C LEU A 45 9.44 -6.72 -8.50
N TRP A 46 8.94 -5.61 -7.98
CA TRP A 46 7.76 -4.90 -8.48
C TRP A 46 8.12 -3.44 -8.86
N LEU A 47 7.35 -2.85 -9.78
CA LEU A 47 7.43 -1.42 -10.11
C LEU A 47 6.27 -0.63 -9.52
N ASP A 48 6.56 0.52 -8.91
CA ASP A 48 5.55 1.41 -8.30
C ASP A 48 5.14 2.51 -9.29
N THR A 49 4.36 2.15 -10.31
CA THR A 49 3.83 3.11 -11.30
C THR A 49 2.51 2.66 -11.90
N GLY A 50 1.63 3.63 -12.17
CA GLY A 50 0.44 3.46 -13.00
C GLY A 50 0.70 3.75 -14.49
N ASN A 51 1.85 4.33 -14.81
CA ASN A 51 2.18 4.78 -16.16
C ASN A 51 2.75 3.62 -17.00
N LEU A 52 2.03 3.29 -18.06
CA LEU A 52 2.37 2.17 -18.96
C LEU A 52 3.68 2.39 -19.71
N GLU A 53 3.94 3.59 -20.21
CA GLU A 53 5.16 3.89 -20.99
C GLU A 53 6.40 3.87 -20.10
N GLU A 54 6.29 4.46 -18.90
CA GLU A 54 7.36 4.45 -17.92
C GLU A 54 7.69 3.03 -17.47
N ALA A 55 6.67 2.23 -17.14
CA ALA A 55 6.83 0.81 -16.83
C ALA A 55 7.49 0.05 -17.99
N ALA A 56 7.04 0.27 -19.23
CA ALA A 56 7.57 -0.43 -20.41
C ALA A 56 9.06 -0.13 -20.65
N SER A 57 9.50 1.11 -20.36
CA SER A 57 10.91 1.49 -20.50
C SER A 57 11.84 0.81 -19.49
N LEU A 58 11.30 0.35 -18.36
CA LEU A 58 12.04 -0.25 -17.24
C LEU A 58 11.79 -1.75 -17.10
N TRP A 59 10.84 -2.32 -17.85
CA TRP A 59 10.40 -3.70 -17.65
C TRP A 59 11.50 -4.70 -18.00
N LYS A 60 11.77 -5.62 -17.08
CA LYS A 60 12.76 -6.70 -17.16
C LYS A 60 12.09 -8.02 -16.79
N ALA A 61 12.71 -9.14 -17.15
CA ALA A 61 12.17 -10.47 -16.92
C ALA A 61 11.91 -10.79 -15.43
N GLU A 62 12.62 -10.12 -14.53
CA GLU A 62 12.52 -10.30 -13.08
C GLU A 62 11.33 -9.56 -12.44
N PHE A 63 10.77 -8.57 -13.13
CA PHE A 63 9.60 -7.86 -12.62
C PHE A 63 8.35 -8.73 -12.76
N SER A 64 7.61 -8.86 -11.65
CA SER A 64 6.46 -9.78 -11.56
C SER A 64 5.15 -9.10 -11.21
N ALA A 65 5.20 -7.87 -10.70
CA ALA A 65 4.00 -7.08 -10.41
C ALA A 65 4.24 -5.58 -10.53
N LEU A 66 3.14 -4.83 -10.55
CA LEU A 66 3.12 -3.38 -10.41
C LEU A 66 2.25 -2.97 -9.23
N THR A 67 2.56 -1.82 -8.66
CA THR A 67 1.72 -1.18 -7.64
C THR A 67 1.13 0.09 -8.22
N THR A 68 -0.19 0.27 -8.08
CA THR A 68 -0.85 1.54 -8.32
C THR A 68 -1.38 2.08 -6.99
N ASN A 69 -1.61 3.39 -6.96
CA ASN A 69 -2.25 4.11 -5.87
C ASN A 69 -3.03 5.28 -6.48
N ASN A 70 -3.84 5.96 -5.69
CA ASN A 70 -4.71 7.00 -6.23
C ASN A 70 -3.93 8.20 -6.81
N THR A 71 -2.75 8.53 -6.27
CA THR A 71 -1.83 9.54 -6.84
C THR A 71 -1.35 9.12 -8.24
N LEU A 72 -0.92 7.88 -8.41
CA LEU A 72 -0.45 7.33 -9.68
C LEU A 72 -1.58 7.21 -10.70
N ALA A 73 -2.77 6.80 -10.26
CA ALA A 73 -3.97 6.78 -11.10
C ALA A 73 -4.31 8.19 -11.60
N ASN A 74 -4.26 9.20 -10.72
CA ASN A 74 -4.45 10.59 -11.09
C ASN A 74 -3.45 11.07 -12.15
N GLN A 75 -2.17 10.71 -12.03
CA GLN A 75 -1.17 11.03 -13.06
C GLN A 75 -1.51 10.41 -14.43
N VAL A 76 -2.05 9.18 -14.45
CA VAL A 76 -2.50 8.55 -15.70
C VAL A 76 -3.73 9.26 -16.26
N VAL A 77 -4.74 9.50 -15.44
CA VAL A 77 -5.93 10.26 -15.85
C VAL A 77 -5.51 11.64 -16.35
N GLN A 78 -4.44 12.22 -15.78
CA GLN A 78 -3.91 13.53 -16.15
C GLN A 78 -3.52 13.67 -17.62
N THR A 79 -3.09 12.58 -18.24
CA THR A 79 -2.72 12.50 -19.66
C THR A 79 -3.89 12.57 -20.64
N GLY A 80 -5.14 12.42 -20.16
CA GLY A 80 -6.33 12.39 -21.01
C GLY A 80 -6.67 11.01 -21.60
N VAL A 81 -5.78 10.02 -21.43
CA VAL A 81 -5.91 8.68 -22.03
C VAL A 81 -7.13 7.88 -21.52
N LEU A 82 -7.77 8.31 -20.44
CA LEU A 82 -8.96 7.67 -19.85
C LEU A 82 -10.22 8.56 -19.93
N ASP A 83 -10.17 9.68 -20.64
CA ASP A 83 -11.29 10.64 -20.65
C ASP A 83 -12.57 10.05 -21.26
N ASP A 84 -12.46 9.32 -22.37
CA ASP A 84 -13.61 8.66 -23.00
C ASP A 84 -14.17 7.52 -22.15
N VAL A 85 -13.28 6.79 -21.47
CA VAL A 85 -13.66 5.76 -20.48
C VAL A 85 -14.45 6.40 -19.34
N ALA A 86 -13.98 7.52 -18.80
CA ALA A 86 -14.65 8.23 -17.71
C ALA A 86 -16.05 8.72 -18.13
N ARG A 87 -16.18 9.33 -19.31
CA ARG A 87 -17.48 9.78 -19.86
C ARG A 87 -18.45 8.64 -20.07
N GLN A 88 -17.98 7.51 -20.61
CA GLN A 88 -18.81 6.34 -20.85
C GLN A 88 -19.26 5.73 -19.52
N ALA A 89 -18.32 5.52 -18.59
CA ALA A 89 -18.62 5.02 -17.25
C ALA A 89 -19.65 5.88 -16.51
N LEU A 90 -19.53 7.21 -16.57
CA LEU A 90 -20.51 8.12 -15.99
C LEU A 90 -21.92 7.87 -16.54
N ARG A 91 -22.06 7.75 -17.86
CA ARG A 91 -23.36 7.48 -18.51
C ARG A 91 -23.93 6.15 -18.07
N ASP A 92 -23.12 5.10 -18.05
CA ASP A 92 -23.54 3.75 -17.72
C ASP A 92 -23.95 3.63 -16.25
N ILE A 93 -23.18 4.22 -15.33
CA ILE A 93 -23.51 4.27 -13.90
C ILE A 93 -24.83 5.01 -13.68
N LYS A 94 -25.02 6.19 -14.28
CA LYS A 94 -26.27 6.97 -14.16
C LYS A 94 -27.47 6.23 -14.75
N ALA A 95 -27.29 5.52 -15.86
CA ALA A 95 -28.34 4.71 -16.46
C ALA A 95 -28.71 3.50 -15.58
N ALA A 96 -27.72 2.84 -14.98
CA ALA A 96 -27.90 1.70 -14.09
C ALA A 96 -28.48 2.08 -12.73
N ALA A 97 -28.21 3.30 -12.24
CA ALA A 97 -28.69 3.84 -10.97
C ALA A 97 -29.15 5.31 -11.10
N PRO A 98 -30.36 5.58 -11.64
CA PRO A 98 -30.89 6.94 -11.91
C PRO A 98 -31.10 7.87 -10.69
N GLY A 99 -30.66 7.48 -9.49
CA GLY A 99 -30.73 8.27 -8.26
C GLY A 99 -29.50 8.11 -7.38
N ILE A 100 -28.37 7.68 -7.96
CA ILE A 100 -27.09 7.58 -7.25
C ILE A 100 -26.69 8.96 -6.70
N SER A 101 -26.17 8.99 -5.47
CA SER A 101 -25.66 10.22 -4.86
C SER A 101 -24.38 10.67 -5.57
N ASP A 102 -24.06 11.97 -5.53
CA ASP A 102 -22.79 12.46 -6.12
C ASP A 102 -21.57 11.78 -5.48
N ALA A 103 -21.62 11.52 -4.18
CA ALA A 103 -20.53 10.85 -3.46
C ALA A 103 -20.35 9.39 -3.92
N ASP A 104 -21.45 8.65 -4.06
CA ASP A 104 -21.38 7.27 -4.54
C ASP A 104 -21.00 7.22 -6.02
N LEU A 105 -21.47 8.18 -6.83
CA LEU A 105 -21.13 8.27 -8.25
C LEU A 105 -19.62 8.48 -8.46
N VAL A 106 -19.02 9.39 -7.69
CA VAL A 106 -17.57 9.62 -7.71
C VAL A 106 -16.81 8.36 -7.32
N MET A 107 -17.26 7.67 -6.26
CA MET A 107 -16.64 6.43 -5.80
C MET A 107 -16.72 5.32 -6.86
N GLU A 108 -17.86 5.15 -7.52
CA GLU A 108 -18.05 4.20 -8.62
C GLU A 108 -17.17 4.57 -9.82
N LEU A 109 -17.09 5.85 -10.18
CA LEU A 109 -16.23 6.31 -11.27
C LEU A 109 -14.75 6.07 -10.96
N GLY A 110 -14.31 6.34 -9.73
CA GLY A 110 -12.97 6.02 -9.25
C GLY A 110 -12.68 4.51 -9.31
N PHE A 111 -13.64 3.67 -8.93
CA PHE A 111 -13.55 2.21 -9.05
C PHE A 111 -13.27 1.77 -10.49
N VAL A 112 -14.09 2.25 -11.43
CA VAL A 112 -13.95 1.97 -12.86
C VAL A 112 -12.56 2.37 -13.36
N ILE A 113 -12.16 3.60 -13.08
CA ILE A 113 -10.89 4.16 -13.57
C ILE A 113 -9.69 3.41 -13.02
N ASN A 114 -9.67 3.10 -11.72
CA ASN A 114 -8.60 2.32 -11.09
C ASN A 114 -8.53 0.91 -11.70
N CYS A 115 -9.66 0.25 -11.97
CA CYS A 115 -9.69 -1.04 -12.67
C CYS A 115 -9.12 -0.94 -14.09
N HIS A 116 -9.49 0.10 -14.85
CA HIS A 116 -8.96 0.30 -16.20
C HIS A 116 -7.45 0.53 -16.21
N VAL A 117 -6.93 1.38 -15.32
CA VAL A 117 -5.48 1.58 -15.16
C VAL A 117 -4.79 0.23 -14.89
N ALA A 118 -5.31 -0.55 -13.94
CA ALA A 118 -4.71 -1.82 -13.57
C ALA A 118 -4.79 -2.88 -14.70
N LEU A 119 -5.92 -3.01 -15.39
CA LEU A 119 -6.10 -3.95 -16.50
C LEU A 119 -5.16 -3.63 -17.68
N ARG A 120 -4.87 -2.35 -17.92
CA ARG A 120 -3.87 -1.94 -18.92
C ARG A 120 -2.49 -2.49 -18.59
N LEU A 121 -2.08 -2.41 -17.33
CA LEU A 121 -0.80 -2.94 -16.87
C LEU A 121 -0.77 -4.48 -16.91
N VAL A 122 -1.85 -5.14 -16.45
CA VAL A 122 -2.00 -6.60 -16.55
C VAL A 122 -1.86 -7.06 -18.00
N ARG A 123 -2.53 -6.39 -18.94
CA ARG A 123 -2.47 -6.76 -20.36
C ARG A 123 -1.06 -6.58 -20.92
N ALA A 124 -0.46 -5.42 -20.68
CA ALA A 124 0.86 -5.07 -21.22
C ALA A 124 1.97 -5.98 -20.70
N PHE A 125 1.97 -6.30 -19.41
CA PHE A 125 3.09 -6.99 -18.75
C PHE A 125 2.82 -8.44 -18.36
N GLY A 126 1.55 -8.88 -18.40
CA GLY A 126 1.15 -10.19 -17.86
C GLY A 126 1.34 -10.32 -16.35
N ALA A 127 1.55 -9.19 -15.66
CA ALA A 127 1.99 -9.08 -14.28
C ALA A 127 0.80 -8.96 -13.31
N PHE A 128 1.05 -9.26 -12.03
CA PHE A 128 0.11 -8.90 -10.97
C PHE A 128 0.03 -7.38 -10.82
N VAL A 129 -1.10 -6.85 -10.36
CA VAL A 129 -1.24 -5.43 -10.06
C VAL A 129 -1.87 -5.24 -8.69
N SER A 130 -1.18 -4.51 -7.82
CA SER A 130 -1.72 -4.07 -6.54
C SER A 130 -2.54 -2.80 -6.73
N VAL A 131 -3.86 -2.88 -6.51
CA VAL A 131 -4.83 -1.81 -6.82
C VAL A 131 -5.42 -1.24 -5.54
N GLU A 132 -5.25 0.06 -5.34
CA GLU A 132 -5.71 0.74 -4.12
C GLU A 132 -7.19 1.09 -4.16
N LEU A 133 -7.87 0.81 -3.05
CA LEU A 133 -9.25 1.23 -2.83
C LEU A 133 -9.33 2.75 -2.65
N HIS A 134 -10.55 3.28 -2.79
CA HIS A 134 -10.82 4.69 -2.53
C HIS A 134 -10.56 5.02 -1.04
N PRO A 135 -9.82 6.08 -0.68
CA PRO A 135 -9.49 6.38 0.72
C PRO A 135 -10.71 6.73 1.60
N SER A 136 -11.82 7.21 1.02
CA SER A 136 -13.03 7.58 1.78
C SER A 136 -13.69 6.41 2.52
N ILE A 137 -13.41 5.16 2.11
CA ILE A 137 -13.95 3.97 2.76
C ILE A 137 -12.94 3.33 3.74
N ALA A 138 -11.77 3.94 3.96
CA ALA A 138 -10.72 3.39 4.84
C ALA A 138 -11.15 3.19 6.30
N LEU A 139 -12.21 3.88 6.75
CA LEU A 139 -12.80 3.75 8.09
C LEU A 139 -14.18 3.07 8.05
N ASP A 140 -14.52 2.38 6.96
CA ASP A 140 -15.77 1.64 6.79
C ASP A 140 -15.44 0.19 6.40
N THR A 141 -15.52 -0.71 7.38
CA THR A 141 -15.19 -2.12 7.18
C THR A 141 -16.11 -2.79 6.14
N GLU A 142 -17.41 -2.52 6.16
CA GLU A 142 -18.36 -3.16 5.23
C GLU A 142 -18.12 -2.70 3.79
N LYS A 143 -17.97 -1.39 3.58
CA LYS A 143 -17.66 -0.87 2.24
C LYS A 143 -16.29 -1.34 1.76
N THR A 144 -15.28 -1.37 2.63
CA THR A 144 -13.95 -1.89 2.29
C THR A 144 -14.03 -3.34 1.81
N VAL A 145 -14.75 -4.20 2.54
CA VAL A 145 -14.96 -5.61 2.16
C VAL A 145 -15.72 -5.71 0.84
N ALA A 146 -16.80 -4.95 0.67
CA ALA A 146 -17.60 -4.97 -0.55
C ALA A 146 -16.79 -4.56 -1.79
N PHE A 147 -16.05 -3.45 -1.73
CA PHE A 147 -15.20 -3.00 -2.82
C PHE A 147 -14.03 -3.94 -3.09
N ALA A 148 -13.40 -4.50 -2.05
CA ALA A 148 -12.33 -5.49 -2.23
C ALA A 148 -12.80 -6.70 -3.05
N LYS A 149 -13.99 -7.23 -2.76
CA LYS A 149 -14.60 -8.31 -3.53
C LYS A 149 -14.89 -7.91 -4.98
N ARG A 150 -15.40 -6.70 -5.19
CA ARG A 150 -15.69 -6.17 -6.53
C ARG A 150 -14.41 -6.05 -7.36
N TYR A 151 -13.36 -5.41 -6.85
CA TYR A 151 -12.07 -5.34 -7.54
C TYR A 151 -11.52 -6.74 -7.83
N HIS A 152 -11.57 -7.65 -6.87
CA HIS A 152 -11.09 -9.02 -7.07
C HIS A 152 -11.87 -9.73 -8.18
N ALA A 153 -13.20 -9.58 -8.24
CA ALA A 153 -14.03 -10.18 -9.28
C ALA A 153 -13.69 -9.68 -10.70
N ILE A 154 -13.20 -8.45 -10.83
CA ILE A 154 -12.76 -7.91 -12.13
C ILE A 154 -11.56 -8.68 -12.69
N CYS A 155 -10.57 -9.02 -11.86
CA CYS A 155 -9.36 -9.72 -12.31
C CYS A 155 -8.77 -10.62 -11.23
N PRO A 156 -9.45 -11.71 -10.86
CA PRO A 156 -9.07 -12.54 -9.72
C PRO A 156 -7.68 -13.18 -9.87
N GLU A 157 -7.25 -13.38 -11.12
CA GLU A 157 -5.98 -14.01 -11.47
C GLU A 157 -4.75 -13.07 -11.41
N ARG A 158 -4.96 -11.75 -11.30
CA ARG A 158 -3.86 -10.76 -11.29
C ARG A 158 -4.00 -9.60 -10.30
N PHE A 159 -5.19 -9.30 -9.78
CA PHE A 159 -5.36 -8.20 -8.84
C PHE A 159 -5.01 -8.60 -7.41
N ILE A 160 -4.27 -7.71 -6.74
CA ILE A 160 -3.97 -7.75 -5.30
C ILE A 160 -4.59 -6.50 -4.69
N ILE A 161 -5.55 -6.65 -3.78
CA ILE A 161 -6.32 -5.51 -3.29
C ILE A 161 -5.50 -4.75 -2.25
N LYS A 162 -5.39 -3.43 -2.41
CA LYS A 162 -4.55 -2.61 -1.54
C LYS A 162 -5.40 -1.78 -0.57
N ILE A 163 -5.21 -2.04 0.73
CA ILE A 163 -6.08 -1.56 1.83
C ILE A 163 -5.20 -0.92 2.93
N PRO A 164 -5.53 0.26 3.47
CA PRO A 164 -4.72 0.92 4.48
C PRO A 164 -4.76 0.21 5.85
N LEU A 165 -3.69 0.37 6.64
CA LEU A 165 -3.55 -0.15 8.01
C LEU A 165 -4.35 0.68 9.06
N THR A 166 -5.61 0.98 8.77
CA THR A 166 -6.56 1.55 9.75
C THR A 166 -7.16 0.43 10.61
N PRO A 167 -7.65 0.69 11.83
CA PRO A 167 -8.30 -0.35 12.65
C PRO A 167 -9.43 -1.09 11.91
N GLU A 168 -10.23 -0.36 11.14
CA GLU A 168 -11.29 -0.90 10.28
C GLU A 168 -10.71 -1.71 9.11
N GLY A 169 -9.56 -1.31 8.57
CA GLY A 169 -8.78 -2.04 7.58
C GLY A 169 -8.23 -3.37 8.11
N TYR A 170 -7.77 -3.43 9.37
CA TYR A 170 -7.39 -4.70 10.01
C TYR A 170 -8.53 -5.72 9.99
N CYS A 171 -9.74 -5.27 10.36
CA CYS A 171 -10.93 -6.10 10.41
C CYS A 171 -11.41 -6.48 8.99
N ALA A 172 -11.41 -5.53 8.06
CA ALA A 172 -11.83 -5.76 6.67
C ALA A 172 -10.94 -6.79 5.97
N VAL A 173 -9.62 -6.66 6.13
CA VAL A 173 -8.66 -7.60 5.51
C VAL A 173 -8.77 -8.99 6.11
N ALA A 174 -9.00 -9.13 7.42
CA ALA A 174 -9.23 -10.44 8.02
C ALA A 174 -10.41 -11.17 7.36
N ARG A 175 -11.50 -10.44 7.03
CA ARG A 175 -12.65 -10.99 6.28
C ARG A 175 -12.29 -11.30 4.84
N VAL A 176 -11.69 -10.35 4.13
CA VAL A 176 -11.32 -10.49 2.71
C VAL A 176 -10.33 -11.64 2.49
N CYS A 177 -9.30 -11.79 3.33
CA CYS A 177 -8.33 -12.86 3.23
C CYS A 177 -8.91 -14.23 3.61
N SER A 178 -9.92 -14.30 4.50
CA SER A 178 -10.64 -15.55 4.78
C SER A 178 -11.38 -16.11 3.55
N GLU A 179 -11.66 -15.26 2.56
CA GLU A 179 -12.27 -15.63 1.27
C GLU A 179 -11.21 -15.90 0.18
N GLY A 180 -9.92 -15.93 0.53
CA GLY A 180 -8.83 -16.22 -0.41
C GLY A 180 -8.43 -15.04 -1.30
N ILE A 181 -8.94 -13.83 -1.03
CA ILE A 181 -8.62 -12.64 -1.82
C ILE A 181 -7.24 -12.11 -1.37
N PRO A 182 -6.27 -11.96 -2.31
CA PRO A 182 -4.94 -11.48 -1.96
C PRO A 182 -4.96 -9.99 -1.62
N VAL A 183 -4.37 -9.63 -0.49
CA VAL A 183 -4.32 -8.26 0.01
C VAL A 183 -2.88 -7.80 0.21
N ASN A 184 -2.62 -6.56 -0.21
CA ASN A 184 -1.47 -5.77 0.17
C ASN A 184 -1.92 -4.67 1.13
N TYR A 185 -1.43 -4.66 2.36
CA TYR A 185 -1.67 -3.47 3.19
C TYR A 185 -1.02 -2.23 2.57
N THR A 186 -1.36 -1.03 3.04
CA THR A 186 -0.66 0.20 2.69
C THR A 186 -0.60 1.10 3.91
N LEU A 187 0.25 2.12 3.85
CA LEU A 187 0.49 3.04 4.97
C LEU A 187 1.08 2.34 6.20
N GLY A 188 1.95 1.35 6.00
CA GLY A 188 2.68 0.70 7.08
C GLY A 188 3.98 1.42 7.42
N PHE A 189 4.22 1.63 8.71
CA PHE A 189 5.34 2.44 9.21
C PHE A 189 6.16 1.74 10.29
N SER A 190 5.71 0.61 10.85
CA SER A 190 6.45 -0.07 11.91
C SER A 190 6.38 -1.59 11.87
N ALA A 191 7.35 -2.22 12.54
CA ALA A 191 7.34 -3.66 12.79
C ALA A 191 6.15 -4.09 13.64
N ARG A 192 5.74 -3.29 14.65
CA ARG A 192 4.60 -3.63 15.52
C ARG A 192 3.27 -3.62 14.79
N GLN A 193 3.01 -2.64 13.92
CA GLN A 193 1.81 -2.65 13.06
C GLN A 193 1.75 -3.92 12.21
N ASN A 194 2.85 -4.20 11.50
CA ASN A 194 2.94 -5.34 10.60
C ASN A 194 2.89 -6.69 11.33
N TYR A 195 3.41 -6.77 12.56
CA TYR A 195 3.29 -7.95 13.43
C TYR A 195 1.84 -8.24 13.79
N ILE A 196 1.09 -7.22 14.22
CA ILE A 196 -0.35 -7.35 14.50
C ILE A 196 -1.12 -7.74 13.23
N ALA A 197 -0.79 -7.14 12.09
CA ALA A 197 -1.45 -7.43 10.81
C ALA A 197 -1.27 -8.90 10.41
N ALA A 198 -0.05 -9.40 10.56
CA ALA A 198 0.31 -10.78 10.23
C ALA A 198 -0.37 -11.82 11.13
N LEU A 199 -0.70 -11.50 12.39
CA LEU A 199 -1.39 -12.40 13.31
C LEU A 199 -2.92 -12.31 13.20
N MET A 200 -3.45 -11.09 13.09
CA MET A 200 -4.89 -10.82 13.11
C MET A 200 -5.55 -11.12 11.76
N ALA A 201 -4.98 -10.57 10.69
CA ALA A 201 -5.61 -10.52 9.38
C ALA A 201 -4.97 -11.46 8.34
N LYS A 202 -3.72 -11.89 8.60
CA LYS A 202 -2.94 -12.81 7.73
C LYS A 202 -2.95 -12.38 6.25
N PRO A 203 -2.65 -11.10 5.94
CA PRO A 203 -2.65 -10.58 4.57
C PRO A 203 -1.59 -11.29 3.72
N THR A 204 -1.71 -11.21 2.40
CA THR A 204 -0.64 -11.68 1.50
C THR A 204 0.62 -10.83 1.67
N TYR A 205 0.44 -9.51 1.75
CA TYR A 205 1.54 -8.56 1.88
C TYR A 205 1.26 -7.48 2.92
N VAL A 206 2.33 -7.09 3.64
CA VAL A 206 2.41 -5.86 4.42
C VAL A 206 3.52 -4.97 3.88
N ASN A 207 3.66 -3.72 4.34
CA ASN A 207 4.75 -2.87 3.91
C ASN A 207 5.31 -1.95 4.99
N VAL A 208 6.49 -1.42 4.68
CA VAL A 208 7.10 -0.29 5.37
C VAL A 208 7.40 0.80 4.35
N PHE A 209 6.88 2.01 4.57
CA PHE A 209 7.15 3.19 3.74
C PHE A 209 8.46 3.87 4.17
N LEU A 210 9.57 3.22 3.87
CA LEU A 210 10.89 3.55 4.41
C LEU A 210 11.34 5.00 4.15
N GLY A 211 11.12 5.52 2.94
CA GLY A 211 11.50 6.90 2.61
C GLY A 211 10.73 7.96 3.39
N ARG A 212 9.51 7.67 3.85
CA ARG A 212 8.75 8.60 4.71
C ARG A 212 9.25 8.58 6.15
N LEU A 213 9.74 7.43 6.64
CA LEU A 213 10.38 7.33 7.95
C LEU A 213 11.71 8.08 8.00
N ASN A 214 12.51 7.98 6.93
CA ASN A 214 13.75 8.75 6.82
C ASN A 214 13.46 10.26 6.84
N ALA A 215 12.44 10.71 6.09
CA ALA A 215 12.04 12.11 6.02
C ALA A 215 11.46 12.64 7.35
N VAL A 216 10.60 11.91 8.04
CA VAL A 216 10.02 12.42 9.30
C VAL A 216 11.08 12.65 10.37
N VAL A 217 12.13 11.80 10.42
CA VAL A 217 13.25 11.98 11.36
C VAL A 217 14.12 13.17 10.97
N SER A 218 14.48 13.34 9.68
CA SER A 218 15.30 14.47 9.23
C SER A 218 14.56 15.80 9.38
N ASP A 219 13.31 15.87 8.92
CA ASP A 219 12.56 17.11 8.77
C ASP A 219 12.12 17.67 10.12
N ASN A 220 11.87 16.78 11.09
CA ASN A 220 11.59 17.15 12.48
C ASN A 220 12.85 17.26 13.36
N LYS A 221 14.05 17.13 12.78
CA LYS A 221 15.33 17.23 13.49
C LYS A 221 15.46 16.25 14.66
N LEU A 222 14.83 15.07 14.54
CA LEU A 222 14.96 13.97 15.49
C LEU A 222 16.29 13.21 15.30
N GLY A 223 16.94 13.40 14.15
CA GLY A 223 18.20 12.77 13.77
C GLY A 223 18.59 13.12 12.34
N ASP A 224 19.52 12.36 11.76
CA ASP A 224 19.96 12.58 10.36
C ASP A 224 19.04 11.91 9.31
N GLY A 225 18.07 11.11 9.75
CA GLY A 225 17.11 10.41 8.91
C GLY A 225 17.69 9.22 8.14
N LYS A 226 18.97 8.88 8.31
CA LYS A 226 19.59 7.76 7.60
C LYS A 226 19.21 6.43 8.25
N ASN A 227 18.91 5.44 7.41
CA ASN A 227 18.62 4.06 7.80
C ASN A 227 17.39 3.85 8.71
N VAL A 228 16.57 4.87 8.99
CA VAL A 228 15.41 4.75 9.89
C VAL A 228 14.41 3.74 9.32
N GLY A 229 14.04 3.94 8.06
CA GLY A 229 13.11 3.08 7.34
C GLY A 229 13.69 1.72 7.01
N GLU A 230 14.99 1.64 6.75
CA GLU A 230 15.73 0.40 6.55
C GLU A 230 15.75 -0.45 7.81
N LYS A 231 15.99 0.16 8.99
CA LYS A 231 15.91 -0.50 10.29
C LYS A 231 14.50 -1.02 10.57
N ALA A 232 13.47 -0.20 10.35
CA ALA A 232 12.07 -0.62 10.52
C ALA A 232 11.68 -1.75 9.54
N THR A 233 12.16 -1.69 8.29
CA THR A 233 11.97 -2.74 7.27
C THR A 233 12.63 -4.04 7.72
N MET A 234 13.89 -4.00 8.17
CA MET A 234 14.59 -5.21 8.59
C MET A 234 13.99 -5.82 9.87
N ALA A 235 13.61 -5.00 10.85
CA ALA A 235 12.89 -5.45 12.04
C ALA A 235 11.57 -6.15 11.66
N THR A 236 10.82 -5.57 10.73
CA THR A 236 9.59 -6.19 10.20
C THR A 236 9.89 -7.51 9.50
N GLN A 237 10.91 -7.55 8.63
CA GLN A 237 11.31 -8.75 7.89
C GLN A 237 11.64 -9.90 8.85
N MET A 238 12.39 -9.61 9.92
CA MET A 238 12.77 -10.60 10.92
C MET A 238 11.55 -11.09 11.72
N ALA A 239 10.66 -10.19 12.11
CA ALA A 239 9.43 -10.54 12.83
C ALA A 239 8.53 -11.47 11.98
N LEU A 240 8.31 -11.13 10.70
CA LEU A 240 7.50 -11.95 9.80
C LEU A 240 8.16 -13.29 9.50
N ARG A 241 9.49 -13.34 9.30
CA ARG A 241 10.22 -14.60 9.12
C ARG A 241 10.00 -15.53 10.30
N ARG A 242 10.16 -15.03 11.53
CA ARG A 242 9.88 -15.80 12.75
C ARG A 242 8.44 -16.33 12.76
N LEU A 243 7.44 -15.48 12.48
CA LEU A 243 6.04 -15.92 12.44
C LEU A 243 5.77 -16.97 11.35
N ARG A 244 6.46 -16.91 10.20
CA ARG A 244 6.37 -17.92 9.14
C ARG A 244 7.03 -19.25 9.53
N GLU A 245 8.19 -19.19 10.20
CA GLU A 245 8.88 -20.37 10.75
C GLU A 245 8.04 -21.05 11.84
N GLU A 246 7.31 -20.28 12.64
CA GLU A 246 6.32 -20.76 13.62
C GLU A 246 5.00 -21.25 12.96
N GLY A 247 4.84 -21.11 11.64
CA GLY A 247 3.63 -21.51 10.91
C GLY A 247 2.40 -20.65 11.18
N ARG A 248 2.56 -19.47 11.80
CA ARG A 248 1.45 -18.61 12.23
C ARG A 248 0.90 -17.75 11.10
N THR A 249 1.73 -17.43 10.11
CA THR A 249 1.36 -16.63 8.93
C THR A 249 2.14 -17.05 7.69
N GLN A 250 1.73 -16.55 6.52
CA GLN A 250 2.46 -16.61 5.24
C GLN A 250 2.72 -15.20 4.67
N THR A 251 2.39 -14.16 5.43
CA THR A 251 2.53 -12.75 5.03
C THR A 251 3.98 -12.43 4.64
N LEU A 252 4.15 -11.72 3.53
CA LEU A 252 5.44 -11.24 3.02
C LEU A 252 5.58 -9.72 3.20
N LEU A 253 6.81 -9.25 3.39
CA LEU A 253 7.10 -7.81 3.50
C LEU A 253 7.41 -7.17 2.14
N ILE A 254 6.76 -6.05 1.86
CA ILE A 254 7.16 -5.13 0.79
C ILE A 254 7.96 -3.96 1.39
N ALA A 255 9.23 -3.84 0.98
CA ALA A 255 9.97 -2.59 1.13
C ALA A 255 9.44 -1.58 0.10
N ALA A 256 8.73 -0.56 0.59
CA ALA A 256 8.02 0.41 -0.24
C ALA A 256 8.53 1.83 -0.01
N SER A 257 8.18 2.74 -0.93
CA SER A 257 8.56 4.14 -0.83
C SER A 257 10.09 4.35 -0.74
N MET A 258 10.85 3.59 -1.55
CA MET A 258 12.30 3.83 -1.73
C MET A 258 12.57 5.21 -2.33
N ARG A 259 13.78 5.73 -2.12
CA ARG A 259 14.24 7.06 -2.56
C ARG A 259 15.59 7.02 -3.29
N ALA A 260 16.41 6.00 -3.05
CA ALA A 260 17.73 5.89 -3.64
C ALA A 260 18.02 4.45 -4.11
N ALA A 261 18.80 4.32 -5.20
CA ALA A 261 19.22 3.03 -5.73
C ALA A 261 20.06 2.20 -4.74
N SER A 262 20.80 2.84 -3.83
CA SER A 262 21.58 2.14 -2.79
C SER A 262 20.71 1.24 -1.90
N GLN A 263 19.47 1.65 -1.64
CA GLN A 263 18.52 0.91 -0.80
C GLN A 263 18.16 -0.47 -1.39
N VAL A 264 18.24 -0.62 -2.71
CA VAL A 264 18.02 -1.90 -3.38
C VAL A 264 19.09 -2.92 -2.97
N GLY A 265 20.35 -2.49 -2.87
CA GLY A 265 21.45 -3.31 -2.39
C GLY A 265 21.41 -3.51 -0.88
N ASP A 266 21.18 -2.43 -0.12
CA ASP A 266 21.14 -2.47 1.36
C ASP A 266 20.02 -3.37 1.91
N LEU A 267 18.94 -3.59 1.15
CA LEU A 267 17.81 -4.43 1.55
C LEU A 267 17.71 -5.74 0.77
N ALA A 268 18.75 -6.13 0.02
CA ALA A 268 18.73 -7.36 -0.77
C ALA A 268 18.37 -8.58 0.09
N GLY A 269 17.39 -9.37 -0.34
CA GLY A 269 16.85 -10.53 0.39
C GLY A 269 15.59 -10.24 1.23
N VAL A 270 15.15 -8.98 1.35
CA VAL A 270 13.77 -8.67 1.81
C VAL A 270 12.77 -9.30 0.82
N ASP A 271 11.61 -9.74 1.31
CA ASP A 271 10.70 -10.60 0.54
C ASP A 271 10.26 -9.96 -0.80
N VAL A 272 9.91 -8.67 -0.80
CA VAL A 272 9.42 -7.95 -1.98
C VAL A 272 9.93 -6.51 -1.99
N PHE A 273 10.28 -6.01 -3.19
CA PHE A 273 10.49 -4.59 -3.45
C PHE A 273 9.37 -4.04 -4.32
N THR A 274 8.85 -2.87 -3.97
CA THR A 274 8.10 -2.03 -4.92
C THR A 274 8.93 -0.78 -5.20
N MET A 275 9.63 -0.79 -6.34
CA MET A 275 10.59 0.25 -6.68
C MET A 275 9.91 1.38 -7.45
N PRO A 276 9.99 2.63 -6.97
CA PRO A 276 9.64 3.77 -7.80
C PRO A 276 10.47 3.78 -9.10
N PRO A 277 9.91 4.19 -10.24
CA PRO A 277 10.59 4.20 -11.53
C PRO A 277 11.96 4.86 -11.51
N LYS A 278 12.09 5.98 -10.80
CA LYS A 278 13.39 6.65 -10.60
C LYS A 278 14.42 5.72 -9.94
N VAL A 279 14.05 5.00 -8.88
CA VAL A 279 14.95 4.10 -8.16
C VAL A 279 15.34 2.92 -9.06
N ALA A 280 14.38 2.31 -9.76
CA ALA A 280 14.65 1.23 -10.69
C ALA A 280 15.58 1.67 -11.83
N LYS A 281 15.31 2.84 -12.42
CA LYS A 281 16.15 3.45 -13.47
C LYS A 281 17.58 3.70 -12.98
N ASP A 282 17.73 4.33 -11.82
CA ASP A 282 19.05 4.65 -11.25
C ASP A 282 19.84 3.38 -10.91
N PHE A 283 19.17 2.34 -10.40
CA PHE A 283 19.80 1.05 -10.10
C PHE A 283 20.29 0.34 -11.37
N LEU A 284 19.45 0.28 -12.41
CA LEU A 284 19.82 -0.29 -13.71
C LEU A 284 20.97 0.49 -14.35
N ALA A 285 20.92 1.83 -14.30
CA ALA A 285 21.97 2.69 -14.84
C ALA A 285 23.31 2.56 -14.10
N ALA A 286 23.27 2.31 -12.79
CA ALA A 286 24.47 2.02 -12.00
C ALA A 286 25.10 0.67 -12.37
N SER A 287 24.32 -0.26 -12.94
CA SER A 287 24.77 -1.59 -13.39
C SER A 287 25.71 -2.28 -12.38
N PRO A 288 25.26 -2.45 -11.11
CA PRO A 288 26.12 -3.01 -10.07
C PRO A 288 26.54 -4.44 -10.41
N ASP A 289 27.76 -4.80 -10.03
CA ASP A 289 28.26 -6.17 -10.18
C ASP A 289 27.35 -7.15 -9.40
N PRO A 290 26.69 -8.11 -10.07
CA PRO A 290 25.87 -9.12 -9.39
C PRO A 290 26.61 -9.86 -8.27
N ALA A 291 27.93 -10.07 -8.39
CA ALA A 291 28.70 -10.74 -7.35
C ALA A 291 28.77 -9.93 -6.03
N SER A 292 28.63 -8.60 -6.11
CA SER A 292 28.63 -7.71 -4.94
C SER A 292 27.30 -7.72 -4.17
N ILE A 293 26.21 -8.14 -4.81
CA ILE A 293 24.88 -8.17 -4.18
C ILE A 293 24.75 -9.45 -3.36
N THR A 294 24.74 -9.28 -2.04
CA THR A 294 24.61 -10.35 -1.06
C THR A 294 23.40 -10.12 -0.16
N SER A 295 22.81 -11.20 0.38
CA SER A 295 21.68 -11.08 1.30
C SER A 295 22.05 -10.22 2.50
N GLN A 296 21.21 -9.22 2.77
CA GLN A 296 21.30 -8.30 3.91
C GLN A 296 20.31 -8.66 5.02
N VAL A 297 19.54 -9.75 4.88
CA VAL A 297 18.58 -10.20 5.90
C VAL A 297 19.28 -10.39 7.25
N GLY A 298 18.77 -9.73 8.28
CA GLY A 298 19.33 -9.72 9.63
C GLY A 298 20.40 -8.64 9.87
N ARG A 299 20.76 -7.84 8.86
CA ARG A 299 21.70 -6.72 9.03
C ARG A 299 21.17 -5.71 10.05
N ALA A 300 22.02 -5.34 11.00
CA ALA A 300 21.75 -4.20 11.87
C ALA A 300 21.99 -2.89 11.11
N PHE A 301 21.04 -1.96 11.25
CA PHE A 301 21.11 -0.62 10.69
C PHE A 301 21.27 0.38 11.83
N ASP A 302 22.41 1.09 11.83
CA ASP A 302 22.66 2.17 12.77
C ASP A 302 21.89 3.42 12.35
N VAL A 303 21.27 4.07 13.33
CA VAL A 303 20.45 5.27 13.15
C VAL A 303 20.93 6.34 14.13
N THR A 304 21.24 7.53 13.63
CA THR A 304 21.72 8.66 14.45
C THR A 304 20.55 9.49 14.95
N MET A 305 20.33 9.53 16.26
CA MET A 305 19.29 10.35 16.91
C MET A 305 19.91 11.60 17.55
N ALA A 306 19.13 12.69 17.62
CA ALA A 306 19.58 13.97 18.19
C ALA A 306 19.81 13.88 19.71
N ASP A 307 18.93 13.17 20.42
CA ASP A 307 19.00 12.93 21.86
C ASP A 307 18.20 11.68 22.27
N ALA A 308 18.17 11.38 23.58
CA ALA A 308 17.46 10.24 24.13
C ALA A 308 15.92 10.32 23.97
N THR A 309 15.36 11.53 23.95
CA THR A 309 13.92 11.74 23.75
C THR A 309 13.54 11.40 22.32
N ALA A 310 14.33 11.87 21.34
CA ALA A 310 14.17 11.53 19.94
C ALA A 310 14.33 10.02 19.69
N ALA A 311 15.31 9.38 20.34
CA ALA A 311 15.49 7.93 20.27
C ALA A 311 14.27 7.16 20.80
N ALA A 312 13.72 7.57 21.94
CA ALA A 312 12.51 6.96 22.49
C ALA A 312 11.29 7.14 21.58
N ALA A 313 11.14 8.30 20.94
CA ALA A 313 10.01 8.61 20.06
C ALA A 313 9.92 7.71 18.81
N VAL A 314 11.06 7.18 18.34
CA VAL A 314 11.13 6.33 17.14
C VAL A 314 11.21 4.84 17.46
N GLU A 315 11.35 4.46 18.73
CA GLU A 315 11.52 3.05 19.13
C GLU A 315 10.34 2.17 18.69
N CYS A 316 9.13 2.73 18.68
CA CYS A 316 7.91 2.08 18.20
C CYS A 316 8.00 1.57 16.74
N LEU A 317 8.92 2.10 15.93
CA LEU A 317 9.08 1.72 14.53
C LEU A 317 9.65 0.30 14.34
N TRP A 318 10.40 -0.22 15.31
CA TRP A 318 11.06 -1.54 15.23
C TRP A 318 10.85 -2.43 16.45
N ALA A 319 10.45 -1.88 17.60
CA ALA A 319 10.22 -2.67 18.81
C ALA A 319 8.89 -3.44 18.75
N ILE A 320 8.94 -4.73 19.11
CA ILE A 320 7.78 -5.55 19.43
C ILE A 320 7.87 -5.83 20.92
N THR A 321 7.16 -5.05 21.73
CA THR A 321 7.21 -5.12 23.19
C THR A 321 6.27 -6.22 23.72
N PRO A 322 6.39 -6.62 25.01
CA PRO A 322 5.45 -7.57 25.62
C PRO A 322 3.97 -7.17 25.49
N GLU A 323 3.67 -5.87 25.51
CA GLU A 323 2.32 -5.32 25.31
C GLU A 323 1.84 -5.56 23.87
N VAL A 324 2.72 -5.38 22.87
CA VAL A 324 2.41 -5.70 21.46
C VAL A 324 2.22 -7.20 21.29
N GLU A 325 3.03 -8.04 21.93
CA GLU A 325 2.85 -9.49 21.90
C GLU A 325 1.53 -9.92 22.58
N ALA A 326 1.14 -9.26 23.67
CA ALA A 326 -0.13 -9.48 24.35
C ALA A 326 -1.31 -9.11 23.45
N LEU A 327 -1.25 -7.95 22.78
CA LEU A 327 -2.23 -7.55 21.78
C LEU A 327 -2.32 -8.59 20.65
N GLY A 328 -1.17 -9.02 20.12
CA GLY A 328 -1.09 -10.03 19.07
C GLY A 328 -1.81 -11.32 19.47
N LYS A 329 -1.59 -11.82 20.69
CA LYS A 329 -2.31 -12.98 21.25
C LYS A 329 -3.80 -12.72 21.41
N ALA A 330 -4.19 -11.51 21.82
CA ALA A 330 -5.58 -11.14 22.07
C ALA A 330 -6.42 -11.08 20.77
N VAL A 331 -5.81 -10.76 19.63
CA VAL A 331 -6.52 -10.57 18.34
C VAL A 331 -6.33 -11.70 17.34
N GLU A 332 -5.35 -12.58 17.54
CA GLU A 332 -5.06 -13.70 16.64
C GLU A 332 -6.30 -14.59 16.45
N GLY A 333 -6.67 -14.82 15.18
CA GLY A 333 -7.84 -15.63 14.82
C GLY A 333 -9.21 -14.97 15.05
N ARG A 334 -9.27 -13.74 15.58
CA ARG A 334 -10.54 -13.02 15.87
C ARG A 334 -10.87 -11.92 14.85
N GLY A 335 -9.92 -11.57 13.99
CA GLY A 335 -10.01 -10.37 13.15
C GLY A 335 -11.29 -10.26 12.30
N ALA A 336 -11.80 -11.38 11.77
CA ALA A 336 -13.00 -11.35 10.92
C ALA A 336 -14.30 -11.02 11.65
N SER A 337 -14.34 -11.19 12.98
CA SER A 337 -15.49 -10.90 13.85
C SER A 337 -15.38 -9.57 14.60
N MET A 338 -14.23 -8.90 14.51
CA MET A 338 -13.96 -7.65 15.23
C MET A 338 -14.38 -6.43 14.41
N THR A 339 -14.70 -5.36 15.13
CA THR A 339 -14.82 -4.01 14.60
C THR A 339 -13.54 -3.20 14.88
N GLY A 340 -13.41 -2.02 14.25
CA GLY A 340 -12.32 -1.09 14.57
C GLY A 340 -12.31 -0.68 16.05
N ASP A 341 -13.49 -0.55 16.67
CA ASP A 341 -13.61 -0.23 18.10
C ASP A 341 -13.15 -1.39 19.00
N ASP A 342 -13.47 -2.63 18.65
CA ASP A 342 -12.99 -3.81 19.38
C ASP A 342 -11.46 -3.89 19.34
N LEU A 343 -10.85 -3.55 18.19
CA LEU A 343 -9.40 -3.55 18.04
C LEU A 343 -8.75 -2.42 18.85
N ARG A 344 -9.33 -1.21 18.84
CA ARG A 344 -8.89 -0.09 19.68
C ARG A 344 -8.99 -0.44 21.17
N GLN A 345 -10.08 -1.09 21.59
CA GLN A 345 -10.26 -1.52 22.98
C GLN A 345 -9.21 -2.57 23.37
N ALA A 346 -8.96 -3.56 22.52
CA ALA A 346 -7.93 -4.57 22.78
C ALA A 346 -6.52 -3.97 22.89
N ASP A 347 -6.21 -2.97 22.05
CA ASP A 347 -4.96 -2.21 22.11
C ASP A 347 -4.82 -1.43 23.43
N ALA A 348 -5.90 -0.78 23.88
CA ALA A 348 -5.94 -0.09 25.17
C ALA A 348 -5.79 -1.06 26.35
N ASP A 349 -6.47 -2.20 26.33
CA ASP A 349 -6.42 -3.22 27.39
C ASP A 349 -5.02 -3.82 27.55
N CYS A 350 -4.28 -3.95 26.45
CA CYS A 350 -2.91 -4.46 26.46
C CYS A 350 -1.85 -3.37 26.68
N GLY A 351 -2.20 -2.09 26.53
CA GLY A 351 -1.28 -0.97 26.62
C GLY A 351 -0.27 -0.87 25.47
N ALA A 352 -0.59 -1.44 24.30
CA ALA A 352 0.35 -1.49 23.17
C ALA A 352 0.46 -0.15 22.42
N GLY A 353 -0.60 0.68 22.45
CA GLY A 353 -0.59 2.06 21.95
C GLY A 353 -0.38 2.15 20.44
N LEU A 354 -1.04 1.29 19.66
CA LEU A 354 -1.02 1.30 18.20
C LEU A 354 -2.12 2.15 17.57
N PHE A 355 -3.29 2.28 18.22
CA PHE A 355 -4.50 2.81 17.58
C PHE A 355 -5.10 3.97 18.37
N THR A 356 -4.52 5.15 18.19
CA THR A 356 -4.97 6.38 18.82
C THR A 356 -6.32 6.81 18.24
N ALA A 357 -7.30 7.06 19.12
CA ALA A 357 -8.56 7.71 18.72
C ALA A 357 -8.32 9.22 18.53
N PHE A 358 -8.04 9.65 17.30
CA PHE A 358 -7.88 11.07 16.96
C PHE A 358 -9.23 11.78 16.83
N THR A 359 -9.31 13.02 17.30
CA THR A 359 -10.47 13.88 17.06
C THR A 359 -10.47 14.44 15.64
N ALA A 360 -11.61 14.98 15.18
CA ALA A 360 -11.69 15.63 13.88
C ALA A 360 -10.72 16.82 13.74
N ASP A 361 -10.54 17.61 14.81
CA ASP A 361 -9.60 18.73 14.85
C ASP A 361 -8.14 18.24 14.79
N GLU A 362 -7.82 17.16 15.50
CA GLU A 362 -6.50 16.53 15.41
C GLU A 362 -6.20 16.02 13.99
N LEU A 363 -7.17 15.36 13.36
CA LEU A 363 -7.05 14.92 11.97
C LEU A 363 -6.88 16.10 11.00
N ALA A 364 -7.55 17.22 11.24
CA ALA A 364 -7.37 18.44 10.45
C ALA A 364 -5.95 19.03 10.62
N VAL A 365 -5.39 18.99 11.83
CA VAL A 365 -3.99 19.39 12.08
C VAL A 365 -3.02 18.47 11.35
N ILE A 366 -3.21 17.14 11.43
CA ILE A 366 -2.40 16.15 10.69
C ILE A 366 -2.46 16.43 9.18
N ARG A 367 -3.66 16.68 8.66
CA ARG A 367 -3.87 16.98 7.23
C ARG A 367 -3.14 18.26 6.82
N ALA A 368 -3.14 19.30 7.66
CA ALA A 368 -2.45 20.55 7.39
C ALA A 368 -0.92 20.41 7.35
N ASP A 369 -0.35 19.48 8.13
CA ASP A 369 1.08 19.18 8.11
C ASP A 369 1.50 18.40 6.84
N GLY A 370 0.55 17.75 6.17
CA GLY A 370 0.78 17.05 4.91
C GLY A 370 1.38 15.66 5.09
N LYS A 371 2.31 15.27 4.19
CA LYS A 371 2.85 13.90 4.12
C LYS A 371 3.78 13.55 5.29
N ILE A 372 4.40 14.56 5.90
CA ILE A 372 5.36 14.43 6.99
C ILE A 372 4.81 15.25 8.18
N PRO A 373 4.26 14.61 9.22
CA PRO A 373 3.66 15.31 10.34
C PRO A 373 4.71 16.03 11.20
N VAL A 374 4.29 17.12 11.87
CA VAL A 374 5.14 17.81 12.84
C VAL A 374 5.11 17.05 14.17
N THR A 375 6.14 16.24 14.43
CA THR A 375 6.17 15.25 15.53
C THR A 375 6.04 15.87 16.91
N ALA A 376 6.53 17.10 17.10
CA ALA A 376 6.44 17.82 18.38
C ALA A 376 5.00 18.03 18.88
N LYS A 377 4.01 18.04 17.98
CA LYS A 377 2.59 18.15 18.36
C LYS A 377 2.03 16.86 18.98
N TRP A 378 2.71 15.74 18.74
CA TRP A 378 2.15 14.40 18.98
C TRP A 378 2.91 13.56 20.02
N MET A 379 4.14 13.95 20.41
CA MET A 379 5.02 13.12 21.25
C MET A 379 4.36 12.62 22.57
N ASN A 380 3.42 13.39 23.14
CA ASN A 380 2.71 13.02 24.38
C ASN A 380 1.28 12.54 24.13
N ARG A 381 0.89 12.37 22.87
CA ARG A 381 -0.50 12.14 22.45
C ARG A 381 -0.68 10.85 21.66
N ALA A 382 0.26 10.53 20.77
CA ALA A 382 0.17 9.41 19.86
C ALA A 382 1.58 8.93 19.47
N ALA A 383 1.73 7.63 19.24
CA ALA A 383 2.98 7.06 18.74
C ALA A 383 3.25 7.48 17.29
N LEU A 384 4.53 7.55 16.92
CA LEU A 384 4.95 8.08 15.63
C LEU A 384 4.37 7.31 14.43
N ASP A 385 4.34 5.98 14.49
CA ASP A 385 3.83 5.15 13.39
C ASP A 385 2.34 5.35 13.11
N ASP A 386 1.53 5.53 14.14
CA ASP A 386 0.10 5.82 14.00
C ASP A 386 -0.13 7.22 13.43
N VAL A 387 0.59 8.24 13.93
CA VAL A 387 0.54 9.60 13.35
C VAL A 387 0.98 9.59 11.88
N MET A 388 2.00 8.81 11.52
CA MET A 388 2.45 8.63 10.14
C MET A 388 1.39 7.95 9.27
N THR A 389 0.68 6.97 9.82
CA THR A 389 -0.44 6.29 9.15
C THR A 389 -1.55 7.29 8.83
N GLN A 390 -1.93 8.12 9.81
CA GLN A 390 -2.93 9.17 9.60
C GLN A 390 -2.46 10.25 8.63
N ALA A 391 -1.22 10.74 8.75
CA ALA A 391 -0.66 11.73 7.83
C ALA A 391 -0.67 11.22 6.39
N ALA A 392 -0.36 9.94 6.20
CA ALA A 392 -0.41 9.32 4.90
C ALA A 392 -1.84 9.17 4.36
N LEU A 393 -2.79 8.76 5.20
CA LEU A 393 -4.19 8.62 4.83
C LEU A 393 -4.81 9.98 4.44
N GLN A 394 -4.55 11.02 5.24
CA GLN A 394 -5.01 12.39 4.96
C GLN A 394 -4.40 12.94 3.67
N SER A 395 -3.11 12.70 3.42
CA SER A 395 -2.49 13.09 2.16
C SER A 395 -3.07 12.34 0.96
N PHE A 396 -3.41 11.05 1.10
CA PHE A 396 -4.04 10.29 0.01
C PHE A 396 -5.47 10.73 -0.25
N ALA A 397 -6.20 11.16 0.78
CA ALA A 397 -7.52 11.77 0.60
C ALA A 397 -7.46 13.09 -0.19
N VAL A 398 -6.39 13.89 0.00
CA VAL A 398 -6.16 15.10 -0.81
C VAL A 398 -5.86 14.74 -2.27
N ASP A 399 -4.98 13.77 -2.51
CA ASP A 399 -4.64 13.31 -3.87
C ASP A 399 -5.87 12.70 -4.58
N GLN A 400 -6.73 11.99 -3.83
CA GLN A 400 -8.00 11.44 -4.33
C GLN A 400 -8.99 12.55 -4.69
N ALA A 401 -9.18 13.56 -3.84
CA ALA A 401 -10.11 14.66 -4.14
C ALA A 401 -9.74 15.37 -5.46
N ALA A 402 -8.44 15.51 -5.74
CA ALA A 402 -7.98 16.07 -7.01
C ALA A 402 -8.31 15.18 -8.22
N LEU A 403 -8.28 13.85 -8.05
CA LEU A 403 -8.72 12.89 -9.06
C LEU A 403 -10.24 12.97 -9.26
N ASP A 404 -11.01 12.97 -8.18
CA ASP A 404 -12.47 13.06 -8.19
C ASP A 404 -12.96 14.31 -8.93
N ASP A 405 -12.39 15.48 -8.58
CA ASP A 405 -12.68 16.76 -9.24
C ASP A 405 -12.39 16.70 -10.73
N ARG A 406 -11.31 16.02 -11.13
CA ARG A 406 -10.98 15.84 -12.54
C ARG A 406 -11.98 14.94 -13.24
N LEU A 407 -12.31 13.80 -12.64
CA LEU A 407 -13.25 12.84 -13.21
C LEU A 407 -14.62 13.48 -13.42
N MET A 408 -15.09 14.29 -12.47
CA MET A 408 -16.35 15.03 -12.61
C MET A 408 -16.29 16.09 -13.71
N ARG A 409 -15.18 16.82 -13.85
CA ARG A 409 -15.01 17.82 -14.93
C ARG A 409 -14.90 17.23 -16.33
N VAL A 410 -14.28 16.06 -16.48
CA VAL A 410 -14.08 15.41 -17.79
C VAL A 410 -15.34 14.68 -18.25
N SER A 411 -16.14 14.23 -17.29
CA SER A 411 -17.33 13.42 -17.54
C SER A 411 -18.61 14.26 -17.68
N GLY A 412 -18.66 15.44 -17.07
CA GLY A 412 -19.69 16.46 -17.32
C GLY A 412 -19.48 17.18 -18.64
#